data_AF-A0A957IJ28-F1
#
_entry.id   AF-A0A957IJ28-F1
#
_cell.length_a   1.000
_cell.length_b   1.000
_cell.length_c   1.000
_cell.angle_alpha   90.00
_cell.angle_beta   90.00
_cell.angle_gamma   90.00
#
_symmetry.space_group_name_H-M   'P 1'
#
loop_
_entity.id
_entity.type
_entity.pdbx_description
1 polymer ?
#
loop_
_entity_poly.entity_id
_entity_poly.type
_entity_poly.pdbx_seq_one_letter_code
_entity_poly.pdbx_strand_id
1 'polypeptide(L)'
;MTEFKSGSRLERVLRSGRFAVTAELNPPDSTDPQEVYDAALVLSEVCDGINATDASGANCHMSSVAICALLTRAGYEPVFQVSCRDRNRIAIQGDLLGAAAMGVKNVLCLTGDDVTAGDQPQAKRVFDF
;
A
#
# COMPACT_ATOMS: atom_id res chain seq x y z
N MET A 1 27.75 5.69 11.05
CA MET A 1 26.60 4.95 10.47
C MET A 1 26.15 5.71 9.24
N THR A 2 26.07 5.04 8.10
CA THR A 2 25.49 5.64 6.89
C THR A 2 24.00 5.87 7.14
N GLU A 3 23.52 7.07 6.90
CA GLU A 3 22.10 7.38 7.06
C GLU A 3 21.32 6.70 5.93
N PHE A 4 20.38 5.81 6.26
CA PHE A 4 19.53 5.16 5.28
C PHE A 4 18.50 6.16 4.73
N LYS A 5 18.42 6.24 3.39
CA LYS A 5 17.48 7.09 2.63
C LYS A 5 16.79 6.24 1.58
N SER A 6 15.47 6.32 1.49
CA SER A 6 14.67 5.66 0.45
C SER A 6 14.72 6.42 -0.89
N GLY A 7 15.02 7.72 -0.86
CA GLY A 7 14.99 8.59 -2.03
C GLY A 7 13.57 8.83 -2.56
N SER A 8 12.55 8.71 -1.70
CA SER A 8 11.14 8.97 -2.04
C SER A 8 10.77 10.46 -1.92
N ARG A 9 9.64 10.86 -2.49
CA ARG A 9 9.04 12.19 -2.24
C ARG A 9 8.63 12.32 -0.78
N LEU A 10 7.97 11.31 -0.22
CA LEU A 10 7.50 11.33 1.16
C LEU A 10 8.66 11.50 2.16
N GLU A 11 9.78 10.80 1.97
CA GLU A 11 10.99 10.97 2.79
C GLU A 11 11.49 12.43 2.73
N ARG A 12 11.56 13.02 1.54
CA ARG A 12 12.01 14.40 1.36
C ARG A 12 11.10 15.40 2.08
N VAL A 13 9.79 15.20 2.04
CA VAL A 13 8.82 16.04 2.75
C VAL A 13 9.04 15.94 4.26
N LEU A 14 9.07 14.72 4.81
CA LEU A 14 9.29 14.48 6.24
C LEU A 14 10.60 15.08 6.73
N ARG A 15 11.70 14.87 5.98
CA ARG A 15 13.03 15.41 6.32
C ARG A 15 13.12 16.93 6.21
N SER A 16 12.29 17.56 5.40
CA SER A 16 12.26 19.03 5.27
C SER A 16 11.65 19.73 6.49
N GLY A 17 11.04 18.97 7.43
CA GLY A 17 10.33 19.52 8.58
C GLY A 17 8.96 20.10 8.24
N ARG A 18 8.50 19.95 6.99
CA ARG A 18 7.13 20.28 6.59
C ARG A 18 6.14 19.27 7.13
N PHE A 19 4.91 19.70 7.36
CA PHE A 19 3.81 18.80 7.66
C PHE A 19 3.50 17.93 6.43
N ALA A 20 3.70 16.62 6.55
CA ALA A 20 3.43 15.66 5.49
C ALA A 20 1.96 15.24 5.52
N VAL A 21 1.31 15.26 4.35
CA VAL A 21 -0.07 14.76 4.21
C VAL A 21 -0.04 13.47 3.40
N THR A 22 -0.70 12.43 3.89
CA THR A 22 -0.97 11.22 3.10
C THR A 22 -2.47 11.03 2.99
N ALA A 23 -2.92 10.46 1.88
CA ALA A 23 -4.32 10.15 1.67
C ALA A 23 -4.49 8.67 1.33
N GLU A 24 -5.54 8.06 1.85
CA GLU A 24 -5.79 6.64 1.65
C GLU A 24 -6.67 6.41 0.42
N LEU A 25 -6.20 5.54 -0.47
CA LEU A 25 -6.97 5.06 -1.61
C LEU A 25 -7.69 3.78 -1.19
N ASN A 26 -9.02 3.83 -1.24
CA ASN A 26 -9.85 2.64 -1.07
C ASN A 26 -9.67 1.73 -2.30
N PRO A 27 -9.16 0.51 -2.13
CA PRO A 27 -9.00 -0.44 -3.23
C PRO A 27 -10.33 -0.75 -3.92
N PRO A 28 -10.39 -0.81 -5.26
CA PRO A 28 -11.61 -1.16 -5.95
C PRO A 28 -11.89 -2.68 -5.91
N ASP A 29 -13.18 -3.04 -5.96
CA ASP A 29 -13.69 -4.40 -6.16
C ASP A 29 -13.83 -4.73 -7.65
N SER A 30 -12.78 -4.42 -8.40
CA SER A 30 -12.80 -4.41 -9.86
C SER A 30 -11.44 -4.78 -10.42
N THR A 31 -11.43 -5.24 -11.66
CA THR A 31 -10.20 -5.48 -12.43
C THR A 31 -9.80 -4.27 -13.28
N ASP A 32 -10.61 -3.21 -13.30
CA ASP A 32 -10.34 -2.02 -14.10
C ASP A 32 -9.28 -1.13 -13.43
N PRO A 33 -8.10 -0.94 -14.02
CA PRO A 33 -7.09 -0.03 -13.46
C PRO A 33 -7.54 1.44 -13.46
N GLN A 34 -8.53 1.81 -14.27
CA GLN A 34 -8.98 3.19 -14.37
C GLN A 34 -9.57 3.72 -13.07
N GLU A 35 -10.24 2.87 -12.28
CA GLU A 35 -10.77 3.24 -10.97
C GLU A 35 -9.66 3.69 -10.00
N VAL A 36 -8.49 3.04 -10.07
CA VAL A 36 -7.31 3.44 -9.28
C VAL A 36 -6.79 4.80 -9.76
N TYR A 37 -6.74 5.03 -11.07
CA TYR A 37 -6.25 6.29 -11.64
C TYR A 37 -7.16 7.47 -11.34
N ASP A 38 -8.48 7.29 -11.43
CA ASP A 38 -9.47 8.33 -11.14
C ASP A 38 -9.42 8.73 -9.66
N ALA A 39 -9.31 7.75 -8.75
CA ALA A 39 -9.10 8.02 -7.34
C ALA A 39 -7.77 8.73 -7.08
N ALA A 40 -6.68 8.25 -7.69
CA ALA A 40 -5.35 8.83 -7.53
C ALA A 40 -5.28 10.28 -7.99
N LEU A 41 -5.97 10.63 -9.09
CA LEU A 41 -6.05 11.99 -9.61
C LEU A 41 -6.54 12.95 -8.53
N VAL A 42 -7.69 12.65 -7.91
CA VAL A 42 -8.29 13.48 -6.85
C VAL A 42 -7.40 13.55 -5.62
N LEU A 43 -6.90 12.39 -5.15
CA LEU A 43 -6.09 12.34 -3.92
C LEU A 43 -4.76 13.08 -4.08
N SER A 44 -4.16 13.03 -5.27
CA SER A 44 -2.85 13.64 -5.53
C SER A 44 -2.83 15.17 -5.43
N GLU A 45 -4.00 15.82 -5.53
CA GLU A 45 -4.11 17.28 -5.40
C GLU A 45 -3.89 17.77 -3.96
N VAL A 46 -4.06 16.88 -2.98
CA VAL A 46 -4.07 17.24 -1.55
C VAL A 46 -3.04 16.48 -0.70
N CYS A 47 -2.28 15.54 -1.27
CA CYS A 47 -1.34 14.71 -0.51
C CYS A 47 0.08 14.65 -1.09
N ASP A 48 1.02 14.25 -0.23
CA ASP A 48 2.42 13.98 -0.54
C ASP A 48 2.70 12.51 -0.88
N GLY A 49 1.76 11.62 -0.53
CA GLY A 49 1.80 10.21 -0.84
C GLY A 49 0.41 9.57 -0.71
N ILE A 50 0.18 8.52 -1.49
CA ILE A 50 -1.09 7.79 -1.55
C ILE A 50 -0.91 6.44 -0.88
N ASN A 51 -1.66 6.16 0.18
CA ASN A 51 -1.65 4.86 0.82
C ASN A 51 -2.46 3.88 -0.02
N ALA A 52 -1.82 2.80 -0.48
CA ALA A 52 -2.50 1.68 -1.12
C ALA A 52 -2.87 0.67 -0.03
N THR A 53 -4.15 0.62 0.35
CA THR A 53 -4.61 -0.22 1.46
C THR A 53 -4.60 -1.71 1.09
N ASP A 54 -4.21 -2.57 2.03
CA ASP A 54 -4.23 -4.03 1.86
C ASP A 54 -5.48 -4.64 2.49
N ALA A 55 -6.47 -4.94 1.66
CA ALA A 55 -7.71 -5.63 2.05
C ALA A 55 -8.34 -5.00 3.31
N SER A 56 -8.76 -3.74 3.17
CA SER A 56 -9.37 -2.93 4.23
C SER A 56 -10.56 -3.64 4.87
N GLY A 57 -10.62 -3.67 6.21
CA GLY A 57 -11.68 -4.36 6.94
C GLY A 57 -11.70 -5.87 6.71
N ALA A 58 -10.57 -6.45 6.26
CA ALA A 58 -10.45 -7.85 5.84
C ALA A 58 -11.36 -8.27 4.67
N ASN A 59 -11.73 -7.31 3.80
CA ASN A 59 -12.50 -7.61 2.59
C ASN A 59 -11.60 -7.91 1.38
N CYS A 60 -12.10 -8.73 0.45
CA CYS A 60 -11.43 -8.95 -0.83
C CYS A 60 -11.48 -7.69 -1.69
N HIS A 61 -10.31 -7.18 -2.11
CA HIS A 61 -10.19 -6.06 -3.05
C HIS A 61 -9.00 -6.29 -4.00
N MET A 62 -8.80 -5.39 -4.99
CA MET A 62 -7.54 -5.34 -5.73
C MET A 62 -6.34 -5.28 -4.77
N SER A 63 -5.32 -6.11 -5.01
CA SER A 63 -4.18 -6.21 -4.10
C SER A 63 -3.39 -4.91 -4.02
N SER A 64 -2.94 -4.56 -2.82
CA SER A 64 -2.17 -3.32 -2.59
C SER A 64 -0.90 -3.24 -3.45
N VAL A 65 -0.21 -4.37 -3.67
CA VAL A 65 0.98 -4.43 -4.55
C VAL A 65 0.65 -4.09 -6.01
N ALA A 66 -0.52 -4.49 -6.52
CA ALA A 66 -0.98 -4.13 -7.87
C ALA A 66 -1.35 -2.65 -7.96
N ILE A 67 -2.04 -2.11 -6.94
CA ILE A 67 -2.33 -0.67 -6.84
C ILE A 67 -1.03 0.13 -6.85
N CYS A 68 -0.04 -0.26 -6.05
CA CYS A 68 1.27 0.39 -6.05
C CYS A 68 1.97 0.35 -7.42
N ALA A 69 1.84 -0.75 -8.16
CA ALA A 69 2.38 -0.87 -9.51
C ALA A 69 1.75 0.15 -10.47
N LEU A 70 0.42 0.27 -10.43
CA LEU A 70 -0.34 1.24 -11.23
C LEU A 70 0.04 2.67 -10.86
N LEU A 71 0.06 2.99 -9.56
CA LEU A 71 0.40 4.32 -9.05
C LEU A 71 1.82 4.73 -9.43
N THR A 72 2.80 3.84 -9.24
CA THR A 72 4.19 4.13 -9.59
C THR A 72 4.36 4.34 -11.09
N ARG A 73 3.69 3.52 -11.93
CA ARG A 73 3.72 3.68 -13.39
C ARG A 73 3.12 5.01 -13.84
N ALA A 74 2.12 5.52 -13.13
CA ALA A 74 1.52 6.83 -13.35
C ALA A 74 2.34 8.00 -12.76
N GLY A 75 3.43 7.73 -12.04
CA GLY A 75 4.32 8.74 -11.46
C GLY A 75 3.90 9.25 -10.08
N TYR A 76 2.94 8.58 -9.42
CA TYR A 76 2.55 8.90 -8.05
C TYR A 76 3.52 8.30 -7.02
N GLU A 77 3.42 8.76 -5.78
CA GLU A 77 4.22 8.29 -4.64
C GLU A 77 3.37 7.36 -3.76
N PRO A 78 3.35 6.04 -4.01
CA PRO A 78 2.58 5.12 -3.18
C PRO A 78 3.27 4.82 -1.84
N VAL A 79 2.44 4.55 -0.83
CA VAL A 79 2.81 3.87 0.41
C VAL A 79 2.17 2.49 0.38
N PHE A 80 2.99 1.45 0.22
CA PHE A 80 2.53 0.07 0.19
C PHE A 80 2.14 -0.37 1.59
N GLN A 81 0.84 -0.50 1.85
CA GLN A 81 0.40 -1.17 3.07
C GLN A 81 0.47 -2.67 2.88
N VAL A 82 0.98 -3.39 3.87
CA VAL A 82 1.04 -4.86 3.86
C VAL A 82 0.63 -5.39 5.22
N SER A 83 -0.35 -6.30 5.22
CA SER A 83 -0.83 -6.96 6.43
C SER A 83 -0.34 -8.41 6.52
N CYS A 84 -0.17 -8.91 7.75
CA CYS A 84 0.24 -10.29 8.00
C CYS A 84 -0.95 -11.27 8.13
N ARG A 85 -2.19 -10.77 8.10
CA ARG A 85 -3.42 -11.53 8.38
C ARG A 85 -3.58 -12.79 7.53
N ASP A 86 -3.38 -12.66 6.23
CA ASP A 86 -3.73 -13.66 5.22
C ASP A 86 -2.51 -14.17 4.43
N ARG A 87 -1.29 -13.75 4.80
CA ARG A 87 -0.03 -14.10 4.12
C ARG A 87 1.01 -14.65 5.08
N ASN A 88 1.87 -15.52 4.55
CA ASN A 88 3.04 -16.02 5.26
C ASN A 88 4.30 -15.19 4.95
N ARG A 89 5.38 -15.42 5.68
CA ARG A 89 6.63 -14.67 5.49
C ARG A 89 7.18 -14.71 4.06
N ILE A 90 6.97 -15.81 3.33
CA ILE A 90 7.46 -15.96 1.95
C ILE A 90 6.67 -15.05 1.02
N ALA A 91 5.34 -15.05 1.14
CA ALA A 91 4.47 -14.18 0.38
C ALA A 91 4.75 -12.70 0.67
N ILE A 92 4.89 -12.32 1.94
CA ILE A 92 5.22 -10.95 2.34
C ILE A 92 6.56 -10.51 1.76
N GLN A 93 7.61 -11.33 1.87
CA GLN A 93 8.91 -11.02 1.29
C GLN A 93 8.86 -10.91 -0.24
N GLY A 94 8.11 -11.79 -0.91
CA GLY A 94 7.87 -11.72 -2.34
C GLY A 94 7.20 -10.42 -2.77
N ASP A 95 6.13 -10.02 -2.06
CA ASP A 95 5.40 -8.78 -2.32
C ASP A 95 6.29 -7.55 -2.08
N LEU A 96 7.10 -7.53 -1.02
CA LEU A 96 8.06 -6.46 -0.74
C LEU A 96 9.12 -6.32 -1.84
N LEU A 97 9.70 -7.44 -2.29
CA LEU A 97 10.68 -7.45 -3.38
C LEU A 97 10.04 -6.99 -4.70
N GLY A 98 8.84 -7.45 -5.01
CA GLY A 98 8.09 -7.04 -6.18
C GLY A 98 7.74 -5.55 -6.16
N ALA A 99 7.22 -5.05 -5.04
CA ALA A 99 6.91 -3.63 -4.85
C ALA A 99 8.16 -2.77 -5.05
N ALA A 100 9.29 -3.13 -4.41
CA ALA A 100 10.54 -2.42 -4.58
C ALA A 100 11.04 -2.42 -6.03
N ALA A 101 10.94 -3.56 -6.73
CA ALA A 101 11.31 -3.67 -8.15
C ALA A 101 10.43 -2.79 -9.06
N MET A 102 9.17 -2.55 -8.67
CA MET A 102 8.25 -1.66 -9.37
C MET A 102 8.45 -0.18 -9.01
N GLY A 103 9.40 0.14 -8.12
CA GLY A 103 9.76 1.51 -7.75
C GLY A 103 9.11 2.03 -6.47
N VAL A 104 8.40 1.18 -5.72
CA VAL A 104 7.85 1.54 -4.40
C VAL A 104 8.98 1.75 -3.41
N LYS A 105 8.90 2.84 -2.64
CA LYS A 105 9.94 3.25 -1.69
C LYS A 105 9.44 3.46 -0.27
N ASN A 106 8.14 3.37 -0.04
CA ASN A 106 7.52 3.52 1.28
C ASN A 106 6.62 2.33 1.56
N VAL A 107 6.74 1.78 2.77
CA VAL A 107 6.00 0.61 3.22
C VAL A 107 5.41 0.91 4.59
N LEU A 108 4.15 0.52 4.79
CA LEU A 108 3.47 0.53 6.08
C LEU A 108 3.13 -0.91 6.46
N CYS A 109 3.84 -1.45 7.46
CA CYS A 109 3.61 -2.80 7.95
C CYS A 109 2.48 -2.80 8.99
N LEU A 110 1.48 -3.66 8.79
CA LEU A 110 0.31 -3.76 9.64
C LEU A 110 0.10 -5.20 10.12
N THR A 111 -0.53 -5.36 11.28
CA THR A 111 -1.02 -6.67 11.71
C THR A 111 -2.17 -7.13 10.81
N GLY A 112 -3.10 -6.21 10.49
CA GLY A 112 -4.35 -6.47 9.77
C GLY A 112 -5.51 -6.81 10.70
N ASP A 113 -6.73 -6.47 10.30
CA ASP A 113 -7.97 -6.81 11.01
C ASP A 113 -8.17 -8.34 11.08
N ASP A 114 -8.86 -8.91 12.06
CA ASP A 114 -9.15 -10.35 12.00
C ASP A 114 -10.04 -10.67 10.77
N VAL A 115 -9.81 -11.80 10.09
CA VAL A 115 -10.61 -12.19 8.89
C VAL A 115 -12.11 -12.27 9.18
N THR A 116 -12.49 -12.51 10.44
CA THR A 116 -13.91 -12.54 10.86
C THR A 116 -14.62 -11.19 10.78
N ALA A 117 -13.87 -10.08 10.62
CA ALA A 117 -14.44 -8.75 10.42
C ALA A 117 -14.88 -8.49 8.97
N GLY A 118 -14.37 -9.25 8.01
CA GLY A 118 -14.58 -9.03 6.59
C GLY A 118 -15.66 -9.90 5.95
N ASP A 119 -15.71 -9.90 4.62
CA ASP A 119 -16.65 -10.62 3.79
C ASP A 119 -16.36 -12.13 3.65
N GLN A 120 -15.14 -12.57 4.03
CA GLN A 120 -14.71 -13.96 4.01
C GLN A 120 -14.34 -14.49 5.42
N PRO A 121 -15.28 -14.54 6.38
CA PRO A 121 -14.98 -14.89 7.78
C PRO A 121 -14.43 -16.32 7.97
N GLN A 122 -14.66 -17.21 7.00
CA GLN A 122 -14.15 -18.58 6.97
C GLN A 122 -12.71 -18.71 6.41
N ALA A 123 -12.12 -17.62 5.92
CA ALA A 123 -10.77 -17.63 5.38
C ALA A 123 -9.75 -18.04 6.45
N LYS A 124 -8.67 -18.68 6.03
CA LYS A 124 -7.61 -19.10 6.96
C LYS A 124 -6.78 -17.89 7.39
N ARG A 125 -6.75 -17.64 8.69
CA ARG A 125 -5.79 -16.73 9.33
C ARG A 125 -4.38 -17.31 9.24
N VAL A 126 -3.42 -16.50 8.81
CA VAL A 126 -2.01 -16.90 8.68
C VAL A 126 -1.17 -16.31 9.80
N PHE A 127 -1.10 -14.98 9.93
CA PHE A 127 -0.34 -14.26 10.97
C PHE A 127 1.07 -14.84 11.24
N ASP A 128 1.81 -15.15 10.17
CA ASP A 128 3.18 -15.68 10.24
C ASP A 128 4.18 -14.51 10.12
N PHE A 129 4.31 -13.75 11.22
CA PHE A 129 5.25 -12.63 11.39
C PHE A 129 6.54 -13.03 12.12
#